data_AF-A0A945I100-F1
#
_entry.id   AF-A0A945I100-F1
#
_cell.length_a   1.000
_cell.length_b   1.000
_cell.length_c   1.000
_cell.angle_alpha   90.00
_cell.angle_beta   90.00
_cell.angle_gamma   90.00
#
_symmetry.space_group_name_H-M   'P 1'
#
loop_
_entity.id
_entity.type
_entity.pdbx_description
1 polymer ?
#
loop_
_entity_poly.entity_id
_entity_poly.type
_entity_poly.pdbx_seq_one_letter_code
_entity_poly.pdbx_strand_id
1 'polypeptide(L)' 'MSEMFLAAESFNQDIGSWDVSNIDFMIGIFYMAISFNQDLLIWNVSKVTMSEDFSKDSTVWTLPKPNFTNCSK' A
#
# COMPACT_ATOMS: atom_id res chain seq x y z
N MET A 1 8.70 -5.81 0.28
CA MET A 1 7.89 -5.71 1.52
C MET A 1 6.70 -6.66 1.39
N SER A 2 6.30 -7.28 2.49
CA SER A 2 5.14 -8.16 2.54
C SER A 2 4.41 -7.97 3.86
N GLU A 3 3.07 -7.87 3.82
CA GLU A 3 2.17 -8.00 4.98
C GLU A 3 2.45 -7.06 6.18
N MET A 4 3.08 -5.90 5.95
CA MET A 4 3.57 -5.03 7.04
C MET A 4 2.47 -4.53 7.98
N PHE A 5 1.27 -4.24 7.45
CA PHE A 5 0.09 -3.80 8.19
C PHE A 5 -1.09 -4.76 8.02
N LEU A 6 -0.80 -6.04 7.82
CA LEU A 6 -1.81 -7.10 7.77
C LEU A 6 -2.68 -7.06 9.03
N ALA A 7 -4.00 -6.95 8.85
CA ALA A 7 -5.00 -6.91 9.91
C ALA A 7 -4.76 -5.81 10.97
N ALA A 8 -4.02 -4.75 10.63
CA ALA A 8 -3.85 -3.58 11.50
C ALA A 8 -5.12 -2.71 11.45
N GLU A 9 -6.24 -3.24 11.93
CA GLU A 9 -7.59 -2.72 11.70
C GLU A 9 -7.76 -1.25 12.11
N SER A 10 -7.04 -0.80 13.15
CA SER A 10 -7.09 0.58 13.68
C SER A 10 -5.99 1.50 13.15
N PHE A 11 -5.07 1.01 12.32
CA PHE A 11 -3.95 1.81 11.83
C PHE A 11 -4.40 2.80 10.75
N ASN A 12 -4.13 4.09 10.99
CA ASN A 12 -4.41 5.18 10.04
C ASN A 12 -3.45 6.37 10.26
N GLN A 13 -2.18 6.08 10.49
CA GLN A 13 -1.17 7.13 10.69
C GLN A 13 -0.60 7.59 9.34
N ASP A 14 -0.16 8.84 9.27
CA ASP A 14 0.50 9.38 8.09
C ASP A 14 1.85 8.68 7.86
N ILE A 15 2.00 8.11 6.67
CA ILE A 15 3.19 7.42 6.17
C ILE A 15 3.58 7.92 4.77
N GLY A 16 3.04 9.05 4.33
CA GLY A 16 3.33 9.60 3.00
C GLY A 16 4.82 9.91 2.79
N SER A 17 5.53 10.22 3.87
CA SER A 17 6.96 10.54 3.87
C SER A 17 7.92 9.35 3.73
N TRP A 18 7.41 8.12 3.69
CA TRP A 18 8.25 6.94 3.58
C TRP A 18 8.93 6.85 2.21
N ASP A 19 10.25 6.66 2.21
CA ASP A 19 10.99 6.34 1.00
C ASP A 19 10.84 4.86 0.65
N VAL A 20 10.07 4.60 -0.41
CA VAL A 20 9.83 3.26 -0.96
C VAL A 20 10.46 3.07 -2.35
N SER A 21 11.34 3.97 -2.78
CA SER A 21 11.91 4.02 -4.13
C SER A 21 12.78 2.81 -4.52
N ASN A 22 13.18 2.00 -3.54
CA ASN A 22 14.02 0.82 -3.72
C ASN A 22 13.29 -0.51 -3.44
N ILE A 23 11.96 -0.49 -3.38
CA ILE A 23 11.17 -1.69 -3.11
C ILE A 23 10.72 -2.34 -4.42
N ASP A 24 11.02 -3.64 -4.58
CA ASP A 24 10.67 -4.42 -5.77
C ASP A 24 9.27 -5.06 -5.67
N PHE A 25 8.79 -5.33 -4.46
CA PHE A 25 7.53 -6.04 -4.20
C PHE A 25 6.76 -5.41 -3.03
N MET A 26 5.44 -5.27 -3.14
CA MET A 26 4.54 -4.74 -2.10
C MET A 26 3.28 -5.60 -1.97
N ILE A 27 3.43 -6.77 -1.38
CA ILE A 27 2.36 -7.78 -1.31
C ILE A 27 1.60 -7.64 0.01
N GLY A 28 0.27 -7.59 -0.04
CA GLY A 28 -0.58 -7.65 1.16
C GLY A 28 -0.35 -6.57 2.21
N ILE A 29 0.26 -5.42 1.86
CA ILE A 29 0.76 -4.44 2.83
C ILE A 29 -0.33 -3.95 3.78
N PHE A 30 -1.52 -3.66 3.27
CA PHE A 30 -2.70 -3.18 3.98
C PHE A 30 -3.87 -4.16 3.89
N TYR A 31 -3.59 -5.46 3.76
CA TYR A 31 -4.64 -6.48 3.76
C TYR A 31 -5.41 -6.44 5.09
N MET A 32 -6.74 -6.30 5.04
CA MET A 32 -7.60 -6.13 6.23
C MET A 32 -7.20 -4.94 7.14
N ALA A 33 -6.51 -3.92 6.62
CA ALA A 33 -6.25 -2.68 7.37
C ALA A 33 -7.49 -1.76 7.33
N ILE A 34 -8.56 -2.18 8.03
CA ILE A 34 -9.92 -1.65 7.86
C ILE A 34 -10.00 -0.12 7.97
N SER A 35 -9.30 0.52 8.91
CA SER A 35 -9.38 1.97 9.13
C SER A 35 -8.41 2.80 8.30
N PHE A 36 -7.52 2.17 7.50
CA PHE A 36 -6.48 2.89 6.79
C PHE A 36 -7.06 3.72 5.64
N ASN A 37 -6.76 5.02 5.63
CA ASN A 37 -7.22 5.95 4.60
C ASN A 37 -6.26 7.14 4.50
N GLN A 38 -5.12 6.93 3.85
CA GLN A 38 -4.12 7.96 3.57
C GLN A 38 -3.92 8.13 2.07
N ASP A 39 -3.50 9.34 1.66
CA ASP A 39 -3.05 9.60 0.29
C ASP A 39 -1.60 9.15 0.13
N LEU A 40 -1.39 8.13 -0.70
CA LEU A 40 -0.07 7.57 -0.99
C LEU A 40 0.32 7.77 -2.46
N LEU A 41 -0.29 8.72 -3.17
CA LEU A 41 0.05 9.01 -4.57
C LEU A 41 1.51 9.49 -4.72
N ILE A 42 2.08 10.07 -3.67
CA ILE A 42 3.46 10.58 -3.67
C ILE A 42 4.52 9.49 -3.58
N TRP A 43 4.16 8.25 -3.26
CA TRP A 43 5.12 7.15 -3.18
C TRP A 43 5.70 6.82 -4.56
N ASN A 44 7.02 6.81 -4.65
CA ASN A 44 7.71 6.34 -5.84
C ASN A 44 7.72 4.81 -5.87
N VAL A 45 6.73 4.23 -6.54
CA VAL A 45 6.58 2.77 -6.73
C VAL A 45 7.07 2.28 -8.10
N SER A 46 7.93 3.05 -8.78
CA SER A 46 8.41 2.72 -10.13
C SER A 46 9.23 1.42 -10.21
N LYS A 47 9.79 0.94 -9.10
CA LYS A 47 10.48 -0.36 -9.06
C LYS A 47 9.58 -1.54 -8.71
N VAL A 48 8.34 -1.28 -8.28
CA VAL A 48 7.45 -2.33 -7.81
C VAL A 48 6.91 -3.11 -9.01
N THR A 49 7.22 -4.41 -9.03
CA THR A 49 6.80 -5.35 -10.08
C THR A 49 5.67 -6.28 -9.65
N MET A 50 5.35 -6.30 -8.35
CA MET A 50 4.24 -7.06 -7.78
C MET A 50 3.60 -6.30 -6.62
N SER A 51 2.28 -6.13 -6.67
CA SER A 51 1.49 -5.43 -5.65
C SER A 51 0.21 -6.21 -5.28
N GLU A 52 0.29 -7.54 -5.33
CA GLU A 52 -0.84 -8.43 -5.07
C GLU A 52 -1.46 -8.17 -3.71
N ASP A 53 -2.79 -8.12 -3.67
CA ASP A 53 -3.58 -7.94 -2.45
C ASP A 53 -3.16 -6.72 -1.58
N PHE A 54 -2.48 -5.72 -2.17
CA PHE A 54 -1.87 -4.58 -1.46
C PHE A 54 -2.80 -3.93 -0.44
N SER A 55 -4.09 -3.80 -0.75
CA SER A 55 -5.10 -3.24 0.14
C SER A 55 -6.41 -4.03 0.10
N LYS A 56 -6.35 -5.34 -0.14
CA LYS A 56 -7.57 -6.16 -0.17
C LYS A 56 -8.26 -6.17 1.18
N ASP A 57 -9.58 -6.11 1.16
CA ASP A 57 -10.45 -5.99 2.35
C ASP A 57 -10.20 -4.74 3.22
N SER A 58 -9.46 -3.74 2.72
CA SER A 58 -9.37 -2.39 3.30
C SER A 58 -10.56 -1.54 2.86
N THR A 59 -11.72 -1.74 3.48
CA THR A 59 -13.02 -1.31 2.96
C THR A 59 -13.31 0.19 3.02
N VAL A 60 -12.61 0.98 3.85
CA VAL A 60 -12.87 2.44 3.99
C VAL A 60 -11.92 3.33 3.18
N TRP A 61 -10.93 2.75 2.49
CA TRP A 61 -9.86 3.51 1.84
C TRP A 61 -10.33 4.20 0.55
N THR A 62 -10.59 5.50 0.65
CA THR A 62 -11.10 6.37 -0.42
C THR A 62 -10.04 7.29 -1.02
N LEU A 63 -9.00 7.64 -0.27
CA LEU A 63 -7.89 8.46 -0.76
C LEU A 63 -7.04 7.73 -1.81
N PRO A 64 -6.28 8.47 -2.63
CA PRO A 64 -5.45 7.89 -3.69
C PRO A 64 -4.45 6.85 -3.17
N LYS A 65 -4.42 5.72 -3.86
CA LYS A 65 -3.46 4.63 -3.63
C LYS A 65 -2.21 4.83 -4.51
N PRO A 66 -1.08 4.15 -4.21
CA PRO A 66 0.10 4.21 -5.07
C PRO A 66 -0.20 3.76 -6.51
N ASN A 67 0.46 4.38 -7.48
CA ASN A 67 0.26 4.09 -8.90
C ASN A 67 1.21 2.98 -9.37
N PHE A 68 0.78 1.73 -9.25
CA PHE A 68 1.56 0.54 -9.66
C PHE A 68 1.54 0.30 -11.17
N THR A 69 2.31 1.09 -11.93
CA THR A 69 2.35 0.97 -13.42
C THR A 69 3.15 -0.22 -13.93
N ASN A 70 4.05 -0.78 -13.12
CA ASN A 70 5.00 -1.83 -13.53
C ASN A 70 4.63 -3.21 -12.99
N CYS A 71 3.47 -3.37 -12.37
CA CYS A 71 2.99 -4.66 -11.89
C CYS A 71 2.41 -5.50 -13.03
N SER A 72 2.79 -6.77 -13.09
CA SER A 72 2.12 -7.76 -13.93
C SER A 72 0.64 -7.82 -13.57
N LYS A 73 -0.24 -7.81 -14.60
CA LYS A 73 -1.70 -7.95 -14.42
C LYS A 73 -2.10 -9.36 -14.01
#